data_AF-A0A7U9JDC4-F1
#
_entry.id   AF-A0A7U9JDC4-F1
#
_cell.length_a   1.000
_cell.length_b   1.000
_cell.length_c   1.000
_cell.angle_alpha   90.00
_cell.angle_beta   90.00
_cell.angle_gamma   90.00
#
_symmetry.space_group_name_H-M   'P 1'
#
loop_
_entity.id
_entity.type
_entity.pdbx_description
1 polymer ?
#
loop_
_entity_poly.entity_id
_entity_poly.type
_entity_poly.pdbx_seq_one_letter_code
_entity_poly.pdbx_strand_id
1 'polypeptide(L)'
;MCETTKKEHAASFSTFLQELQKEWRFHQHGGTSYRQKTAELSLEVAHKVGSIVPFLESKVAKQTVPRLLPDLDHHRVEDMAKMLHVIAKELHMNTTLSDEVKSYIQQKRQHRKSLSFVKK
;
A
#
# COMPACT_ATOMS: atom_id res chain seq x y z
N MET A 1 -25.11 -7.06 -32.72
CA MET A 1 -25.71 -7.21 -31.37
C MET A 1 -24.56 -7.20 -30.37
N CYS A 2 -24.72 -6.38 -29.34
CA CYS A 2 -23.69 -5.99 -28.38
C CYS A 2 -23.25 -7.13 -27.47
N GLU A 3 -21.95 -7.23 -27.18
CA GLU A 3 -21.46 -7.62 -25.86
C GLU A 3 -20.30 -6.70 -25.47
N THR A 4 -20.65 -5.51 -24.98
CA THR A 4 -19.76 -4.66 -24.20
C THR A 4 -19.49 -5.36 -22.87
N THR A 5 -18.46 -6.21 -22.83
CA THR A 5 -17.93 -6.73 -21.57
C THR A 5 -17.40 -5.57 -20.76
N LYS A 6 -18.16 -5.17 -19.74
CA LYS A 6 -17.72 -4.29 -18.66
C LYS A 6 -16.41 -4.85 -18.08
N LYS A 7 -15.28 -4.31 -18.51
CA LYS A 7 -14.02 -4.47 -17.79
C LYS A 7 -14.18 -3.68 -16.51
N GLU A 8 -14.52 -4.37 -15.43
CA GLU A 8 -14.27 -3.86 -14.09
C GLU A 8 -12.82 -3.42 -14.04
N HIS A 9 -12.59 -2.13 -13.84
CA HIS A 9 -11.25 -1.58 -13.65
C HIS A 9 -10.74 -2.10 -12.31
N ALA A 10 -10.25 -3.34 -12.26
CA ALA A 10 -9.41 -3.78 -11.15
C ALA A 10 -8.08 -3.01 -11.28
N ALA A 11 -7.64 -2.36 -10.20
CA ALA A 11 -6.33 -1.72 -10.18
C ALA A 11 -5.25 -2.75 -10.51
N SER A 12 -4.40 -2.45 -11.49
CA SER A 12 -3.36 -3.39 -11.90
C SER A 12 -2.31 -3.55 -10.81
N PHE A 13 -1.72 -4.75 -10.73
CA PHE A 13 -0.62 -5.03 -9.82
C PHE A 13 0.59 -4.10 -10.03
N SER A 14 0.84 -3.67 -11.27
CA SER A 14 1.87 -2.67 -11.58
C SER A 14 1.63 -1.33 -10.87
N THR A 15 0.39 -0.84 -10.86
CA THR A 15 0.02 0.39 -10.15
C THR A 15 0.17 0.24 -8.65
N PHE A 16 -0.15 -0.94 -8.11
CA PHE A 16 0.08 -1.26 -6.70
C PHE A 16 1.56 -1.17 -6.32
N LEU A 17 2.45 -1.76 -7.12
CA LEU A 17 3.90 -1.65 -6.89
C LEU A 17 4.39 -0.19 -6.98
N GLN A 18 3.87 0.59 -7.94
CA GLN A 18 4.23 2.00 -8.07
C GLN A 18 3.83 2.82 -6.83
N GLU A 19 2.64 2.60 -6.27
CA GLU A 19 2.20 3.27 -5.06
C GLU A 19 3.03 2.87 -3.82
N LEU A 20 3.36 1.59 -3.68
CA LEU A 20 4.29 1.14 -2.62
C LEU A 20 5.68 1.78 -2.77
N GLN A 21 6.18 1.90 -4.01
CA GLN A 21 7.47 2.54 -4.26
C GLN A 21 7.44 4.05 -3.96
N LYS A 22 6.31 4.73 -4.20
CA LYS A 22 6.10 6.13 -3.77
C LYS A 22 6.14 6.23 -2.24
N GLU A 23 5.45 5.35 -1.53
CA GLU A 23 5.44 5.33 -0.06
C GLU A 23 6.84 5.07 0.52
N TRP A 24 7.59 4.13 -0.08
CA TRP A 24 8.98 3.86 0.29
C TRP A 24 9.88 5.08 0.09
N ARG A 25 9.83 5.71 -1.09
CA ARG A 25 10.61 6.95 -1.38
C ARG A 25 10.22 8.10 -0.45
N PHE A 26 8.94 8.24 -0.12
CA PHE A 26 8.46 9.24 0.83
C PHE A 26 9.12 9.06 2.21
N HIS A 27 9.18 7.82 2.70
CA HIS A 27 9.82 7.54 3.98
C HIS A 27 11.35 7.64 3.95
N GLN A 28 12.02 7.43 2.83
CA GLN A 28 13.46 7.65 2.72
C GLN A 28 13.87 9.11 3.03
N HIS A 29 13.01 10.08 2.72
CA HIS A 29 13.32 11.51 2.85
C HIS A 29 12.70 12.18 4.10
N GLY A 30 12.19 11.41 5.07
CA GLY A 30 11.62 11.99 6.30
C GLY A 30 11.05 11.00 7.32
N GLY A 31 10.89 9.73 6.95
CA GLY A 31 10.46 8.68 7.88
C GLY A 31 11.56 8.28 8.87
N THR A 32 11.15 7.73 10.00
CA THR A 32 12.06 7.04 10.93
C THR A 32 12.65 5.79 10.27
N SER A 33 13.81 5.31 10.75
CA SER A 33 14.42 4.05 10.27
C SER A 33 13.44 2.88 10.33
N TYR A 34 12.60 2.83 11.38
CA TYR A 34 11.52 1.86 11.49
C TYR A 34 10.54 1.94 10.32
N ARG A 35 10.01 3.13 9.99
CA ARG A 35 9.04 3.34 8.91
C ARG A 35 9.64 3.09 7.53
N GLN A 36 10.89 3.50 7.32
CA GLN A 36 11.65 3.22 6.11
C GLN A 36 11.74 1.70 5.88
N LYS A 37 12.15 0.97 6.92
CA LYS A 37 12.28 -0.49 6.84
C LYS A 37 10.94 -1.19 6.63
N THR A 38 9.87 -0.71 7.28
CA THR A 38 8.51 -1.23 7.07
C THR A 38 8.05 -1.04 5.62
N ALA A 39 8.30 0.12 5.01
CA ALA A 39 7.93 0.37 3.62
C ALA A 39 8.76 -0.46 2.63
N GLU A 40 10.05 -0.61 2.89
CA GLU A 40 10.95 -1.47 2.11
C GLU A 40 10.47 -2.93 2.13
N LEU A 41 10.24 -3.48 3.32
CA LEU A 41 9.78 -4.86 3.48
C LEU A 41 8.38 -5.08 2.89
N SER A 42 7.51 -4.08 2.95
CA SER A 42 6.18 -4.14 2.31
C SER A 42 6.30 -4.27 0.80
N LEU A 43 7.20 -3.49 0.18
CA LEU A 43 7.48 -3.60 -1.25
C LEU A 43 8.06 -4.97 -1.61
N GLU A 44 8.99 -5.50 -0.79
CA GLU A 44 9.56 -6.84 -0.98
C GLU A 44 8.49 -7.94 -0.90
N VAL A 45 7.60 -7.90 0.09
CA VAL A 45 6.48 -8.84 0.23
C VAL A 45 5.56 -8.77 -0.99
N ALA A 46 5.24 -7.57 -1.48
CA ALA A 46 4.42 -7.41 -2.68
C ALA A 46 5.08 -8.06 -3.90
N HIS A 47 6.39 -7.87 -4.09
CA HIS A 47 7.16 -8.54 -5.15
C HIS A 47 7.13 -10.07 -5.03
N LYS A 48 7.32 -10.61 -3.81
CA LYS A 48 7.27 -12.06 -3.56
C LYS A 48 5.90 -12.67 -3.83
N VAL A 49 4.82 -11.96 -3.49
CA VAL A 49 3.45 -12.43 -3.71
C VAL A 49 3.03 -12.33 -5.19
N GLY A 50 3.48 -11.29 -5.91
CA GLY A 50 3.19 -11.14 -7.33
C GLY A 50 1.72 -10.81 -7.66
N SER A 51 0.90 -10.49 -6.67
CA SER A 51 -0.52 -10.19 -6.84
C SER A 51 -1.02 -9.19 -5.79
N ILE A 52 -1.97 -8.34 -6.19
CA ILE A 52 -2.67 -7.40 -5.30
C ILE A 52 -3.76 -8.09 -4.45
N VAL A 53 -4.32 -9.19 -4.96
CA VAL A 53 -5.53 -9.82 -4.42
C VAL A 53 -5.42 -10.17 -2.92
N PRO A 54 -4.32 -10.76 -2.42
CA PRO A 54 -4.18 -11.11 -1.00
C PRO A 54 -4.21 -9.91 -0.06
N PHE A 55 -3.96 -8.71 -0.58
CA PHE A 55 -3.91 -7.47 0.20
C PHE A 55 -5.22 -6.70 0.20
N LEU A 56 -6.20 -7.06 -0.64
CA LEU A 56 -7.53 -6.44 -0.62
C LEU A 56 -8.28 -6.73 0.69
N GLU A 57 -7.97 -7.86 1.34
CA GLU A 57 -8.56 -8.25 2.62
C GLU A 57 -7.54 -8.14 3.75
N SER A 58 -7.86 -7.34 4.78
CA SER A 58 -6.96 -7.06 5.89
C SER A 58 -6.53 -8.33 6.65
N LYS A 59 -7.46 -9.27 6.86
CA LYS A 59 -7.17 -10.55 7.52
C LYS A 59 -6.20 -11.40 6.70
N VAL A 60 -6.35 -11.41 5.38
CA VAL A 60 -5.50 -12.18 4.47
C VAL A 60 -4.10 -11.54 4.40
N ALA A 61 -4.02 -10.22 4.36
CA ALA A 61 -2.74 -9.50 4.43
C ALA A 61 -1.96 -9.85 5.71
N LYS A 62 -2.64 -9.85 6.87
CA LYS A 62 -2.05 -10.21 8.17
C LYS A 62 -1.57 -11.66 8.25
N GLN A 63 -2.16 -12.58 7.48
CA GLN A 63 -1.69 -13.97 7.39
C GLN A 63 -0.56 -14.14 6.36
N THR A 64 -0.55 -13.31 5.31
CA THR A 64 0.39 -13.42 4.21
C THR A 64 1.79 -12.95 4.61
N VAL A 65 1.88 -11.81 5.30
CA VAL A 65 3.16 -11.22 5.73
C VAL A 65 4.01 -12.18 6.60
N PRO A 66 3.51 -12.75 7.71
CA PRO A 66 4.33 -13.59 8.58
C PRO A 66 4.72 -14.93 7.93
N ARG A 67 3.98 -15.40 6.91
CA ARG A 67 4.38 -16.60 6.16
C ARG A 67 5.62 -16.36 5.30
N LEU A 68 5.82 -15.14 4.82
CA LEU A 68 6.96 -14.77 3.98
C LEU A 68 8.15 -14.24 4.79
N LEU A 69 7.88 -13.70 5.97
CA LEU A 69 8.87 -13.11 6.88
C LEU A 69 8.56 -13.54 8.33
N PRO A 70 8.87 -14.79 8.70
CA PRO A 70 8.46 -15.37 9.99
C PRO A 70 9.19 -14.77 11.19
N ASP A 71 10.39 -14.21 10.98
CA ASP A 71 11.26 -13.73 12.07
C ASP A 71 10.99 -12.27 12.48
N LEU A 72 9.98 -11.62 11.87
CA LEU A 72 9.65 -10.25 12.19
C LEU A 72 8.81 -10.13 13.46
N ASP A 73 9.04 -9.05 14.20
CA ASP A 73 8.22 -8.69 15.36
C ASP A 73 6.75 -8.43 14.96
N HIS A 74 5.84 -8.72 15.89
CA HIS A 74 4.40 -8.64 15.64
C HIS A 74 3.96 -7.24 15.18
N HIS A 75 4.49 -6.17 15.79
CA HIS A 75 4.11 -4.80 15.44
C HIS A 75 4.49 -4.46 14.00
N ARG A 76 5.68 -4.87 13.56
CA ARG A 76 6.12 -4.68 12.19
C ARG A 76 5.27 -5.47 11.19
N VAL A 77 4.92 -6.71 11.52
CA VAL A 77 4.01 -7.51 10.69
C VAL A 77 2.66 -6.80 10.54
N GLU A 78 2.10 -6.26 11.62
CA GLU A 78 0.83 -5.53 11.58
C GLU A 78 0.92 -4.25 10.74
N ASP A 79 1.98 -3.46 10.92
CA ASP A 79 2.19 -2.22 10.17
C ASP A 79 2.37 -2.48 8.67
N MET A 80 3.11 -3.53 8.31
CA MET A 80 3.28 -3.96 6.92
C MET A 80 1.95 -4.41 6.31
N ALA A 81 1.22 -5.29 7.00
CA ALA A 81 -0.09 -5.76 6.54
C ALA A 81 -1.07 -4.61 6.36
N LYS A 82 -1.06 -3.64 7.29
CA LYS A 82 -1.87 -2.42 7.19
C LYS A 82 -1.48 -1.56 5.99
N MET A 83 -0.18 -1.32 5.76
CA MET A 83 0.30 -0.54 4.63
C MET A 83 -0.13 -1.15 3.30
N LEU A 84 0.14 -2.45 3.12
CA LEU A 84 -0.26 -3.22 1.94
C LEU A 84 -1.77 -3.16 1.72
N HIS A 85 -2.55 -3.37 2.78
CA HIS A 85 -4.01 -3.36 2.69
C HIS A 85 -4.58 -1.98 2.35
N VAL A 86 -4.09 -0.92 3.01
CA VAL A 86 -4.57 0.44 2.75
C VAL A 86 -4.31 0.85 1.32
N ILE A 87 -3.10 0.62 0.80
CA ILE A 87 -2.75 0.99 -0.58
C ILE A 87 -3.58 0.16 -1.58
N ALA A 88 -3.71 -1.15 -1.36
CA ALA A 88 -4.51 -2.02 -2.23
C ALA A 88 -5.99 -1.60 -2.23
N LYS A 89 -6.55 -1.31 -1.05
CA LYS A 89 -7.93 -0.86 -0.89
C LYS A 89 -8.16 0.51 -1.51
N GLU A 90 -7.27 1.46 -1.29
CA GLU A 90 -7.36 2.80 -1.90
C GLU A 90 -7.33 2.70 -3.42
N LEU A 91 -6.46 1.86 -3.99
CA LEU A 91 -6.44 1.62 -5.44
C LEU A 91 -7.73 0.98 -5.96
N HIS A 92 -8.26 -0.02 -5.25
CA HIS A 92 -9.51 -0.68 -5.61
C HIS A 92 -10.73 0.25 -5.50
N MET A 93 -10.74 1.16 -4.52
CA MET A 93 -11.80 2.17 -4.41
C MET A 93 -11.63 3.29 -5.44
N ASN A 94 -10.40 3.69 -5.74
CA ASN A 94 -10.13 4.73 -6.73
C ASN A 94 -10.49 4.31 -8.16
N THR A 95 -10.72 3.03 -8.45
CA THR A 95 -11.25 2.62 -9.76
C THR A 95 -12.76 2.77 -9.87
N THR A 96 -13.47 2.97 -8.76
CA THR A 96 -14.92 3.21 -8.71
C THR A 96 -15.29 4.65 -8.40
N LEU A 97 -14.33 5.48 -7.95
CA LEU A 97 -14.53 6.89 -7.62
C LEU A 97 -14.40 7.83 -8.84
N SER A 98 -15.09 8.98 -8.78
CA SER A 98 -14.97 10.06 -9.76
C SER A 98 -13.61 10.78 -9.66
N ASP A 99 -13.19 11.43 -10.75
CA ASP A 99 -11.87 12.07 -10.84
C ASP A 99 -11.70 13.26 -9.88
N GLU A 100 -12.79 13.93 -9.50
CA GLU A 100 -12.79 14.99 -8.47
C GLU A 100 -12.40 14.44 -7.09
N VAL A 101 -12.96 13.29 -6.71
CA VAL A 101 -12.65 12.65 -5.43
C VAL A 101 -11.21 12.12 -5.43
N LYS A 102 -10.73 11.57 -6.55
CA LYS A 102 -9.32 11.15 -6.69
C LYS A 102 -8.35 12.32 -6.49
N SER A 103 -8.67 13.48 -7.08
CA SER A 103 -7.86 14.69 -6.96
C SER A 103 -7.81 15.20 -5.51
N TYR A 104 -8.94 15.18 -4.80
CA TYR A 104 -8.99 15.54 -3.38
C TYR A 104 -8.13 14.61 -2.49
N ILE A 105 -8.16 13.30 -2.74
CA ILE A 105 -7.34 12.32 -2.01
C ILE A 105 -5.85 12.54 -2.30
N GLN A 106 -5.48 12.81 -3.55
CA GLN A 106 -4.08 13.13 -3.91
C GLN A 106 -3.57 14.38 -3.20
N GLN A 107 -4.36 15.44 -3.14
CA GLN A 107 -4.00 16.67 -2.40
C GLN A 107 -3.75 16.36 -0.92
N LYS A 108 -4.63 15.59 -0.27
CA LYS A 108 -4.41 15.21 1.14
C LYS A 108 -3.15 14.38 1.36
N ARG A 109 -2.78 13.51 0.42
CA ARG A 109 -1.53 12.74 0.51
C ARG A 109 -0.30 13.63 0.38
N GLN A 110 -0.31 14.59 -0.54
CA GLN A 110 0.79 15.55 -0.72
C GLN A 110 1.03 16.42 0.53
N HIS A 111 -0.03 16.71 1.29
CA HIS A 111 0.07 17.48 2.54
C HIS A 111 0.33 16.63 3.79
N ARG A 112 0.53 15.30 3.68
CA ARG A 112 0.91 14.48 4.84
C ARG A 112 2.31 14.87 5.32
N LYS A 113 2.39 15.39 6.54
CA LYS A 113 3.67 15.59 7.23
C LYS A 113 4.24 14.25 7.65
N SER A 114 5.51 14.02 7.33
CA SER A 114 6.25 12.90 7.89
C SER A 114 6.40 13.14 9.40
N LEU A 115 6.03 12.17 10.24
CA LEU A 115 6.25 12.25 11.68
C LEU A 115 7.73 11.99 11.95
N SER A 116 8.49 13.06 12.18
CA SER A 116 9.85 13.00 12.69
C SER A 116 9.84 13.24 14.20
N PHE A 117 10.74 12.58 14.93
CA PHE A 117 10.98 12.92 16.32
C PHE A 117 11.69 14.28 16.36
N VAL A 118 11.02 15.28 16.95
CA VAL A 118 11.68 16.55 17.32
C VAL A 118 12.63 16.22 18.46
N LYS A 119 13.94 16.32 18.22
CA LYS A 119 14.93 16.28 19.30
C LYS A 119 14.65 17.49 20.22
N LYS A 120 14.30 17.22 21.48
CA LYS A 120 14.35 18.22 22.55
C LYS A 120 15.79 18.42 22.99
#